data_AF-A0A6B2V951-F1
#
_entry.id   AF-A0A6B2V951-F1
#
_cell.length_a   1.000
_cell.length_b   1.000
_cell.length_c   1.000
_cell.angle_alpha   90.00
_cell.angle_beta   90.00
_cell.angle_gamma   90.00
#
_symmetry.space_group_name_H-M   'P 1'
#
loop_
_entity.id
_entity.type
_entity.pdbx_description
1 polymer ?
#
loop_
_entity_poly.entity_id
_entity_poly.type
_entity_poly.pdbx_seq_one_letter_code
_entity_poly.pdbx_strand_id
1 'polypeptide(L)'
;MHQEPHPSRILLTGWFAFPDGEATAGDVLALRRVEDVLRRAGLGYDVAWSPGFRPDALHLADVAPERYGRLVFVCGPLHGPQIEELHRRFAHCLRIAVGTSVIDPHGPAVTGFHRVLARDAPAAEPVRDLAAAAPA
;
A
#
# COMPACT_ATOMS: atom_id res chain seq x y z
N MET A 1 -4.78 24.77 11.22
CA MET A 1 -5.54 23.68 11.86
C MET A 1 -4.65 22.44 11.80
N HIS A 2 -3.79 22.26 12.79
CA HIS A 2 -2.86 21.14 12.84
C HIS A 2 -3.65 19.93 13.35
N GLN A 3 -3.83 18.94 12.49
CA GLN A 3 -4.56 17.74 12.85
C GLN A 3 -3.61 16.85 13.64
N GLU A 4 -3.89 16.66 14.93
CA GLU A 4 -3.13 15.82 15.85
C GLU A 4 -2.93 14.41 15.24
N PRO A 5 -1.75 13.79 15.45
CA PRO A 5 -1.47 12.45 14.95
C PRO A 5 -2.48 11.45 15.51
N HIS A 6 -3.20 10.76 14.62
CA HIS A 6 -4.09 9.68 15.00
C HIS A 6 -3.35 8.35 14.83
N PRO A 7 -2.93 7.68 15.92
CA PRO A 7 -2.20 6.41 15.85
C PRO A 7 -2.97 5.30 15.11
N SER A 8 -4.26 5.49 14.88
CA SER A 8 -5.16 4.61 14.14
C SER A 8 -5.33 4.93 12.65
N ARG A 9 -4.84 6.07 12.14
CA ARG A 9 -5.04 6.47 10.74
C ARG A 9 -4.14 5.68 9.80
N ILE A 10 -4.71 5.26 8.68
CA ILE A 10 -4.08 4.38 7.68
C ILE A 10 -3.74 5.17 6.43
N LEU A 11 -2.51 5.03 5.92
CA LEU A 11 -2.18 5.46 4.57
C LEU A 11 -2.25 4.26 3.62
N LEU A 12 -3.12 4.34 2.62
CA LEU A 12 -3.15 3.42 1.48
C LEU A 12 -2.22 3.96 0.39
N THR A 13 -1.36 3.08 -0.12
CA THR A 13 -0.45 3.36 -1.22
C THR A 13 -0.24 2.10 -2.06
N GLY A 14 0.51 2.22 -3.15
CA GLY A 14 0.87 1.14 -4.05
C GLY A 14 1.71 1.70 -5.20
N TRP A 15 1.96 0.91 -6.24
CA TRP A 15 2.68 1.39 -7.43
C TRP A 15 1.99 2.60 -8.08
N PHE A 16 0.65 2.64 -8.07
CA PHE A 16 -0.16 3.78 -8.52
C PHE A 16 0.12 5.11 -7.80
N ALA A 17 0.85 5.10 -6.69
CA ALA A 17 1.22 6.29 -5.92
C ALA A 17 2.60 6.85 -6.29
N PHE A 18 3.46 6.07 -6.97
CA PHE A 18 4.77 6.53 -7.42
C PHE A 18 4.64 7.30 -8.75
N PRO A 19 5.46 8.36 -8.96
CA PRO A 19 5.41 9.16 -10.19
C PRO A 19 5.44 8.32 -11.48
N ASP A 20 6.32 7.31 -11.53
CA ASP A 20 6.53 6.46 -12.70
C ASP A 20 5.91 5.05 -12.57
N GLY A 21 4.99 4.86 -11.62
CA GLY A 21 4.41 3.54 -11.32
C GLY A 21 3.16 3.17 -12.11
N GLU A 22 2.77 4.00 -13.10
CA GLU A 22 1.60 3.88 -14.01
C GLU A 22 0.41 3.09 -13.44
N ALA A 23 -0.58 3.80 -12.89
CA ALA A 23 -1.77 3.16 -12.34
C ALA A 23 -2.57 2.39 -13.41
N THR A 24 -2.78 1.10 -13.20
CA THR A 24 -3.62 0.26 -14.07
C THR A 24 -5.03 0.11 -13.52
N ALA A 25 -5.96 -0.37 -14.35
CA ALA A 25 -7.31 -0.72 -13.90
C ALA A 25 -7.29 -1.77 -12.76
N GLY A 26 -6.34 -2.71 -12.80
CA GLY A 26 -6.15 -3.71 -11.75
C GLY A 26 -5.79 -3.08 -10.41
N ASP A 27 -4.86 -2.12 -10.41
CA ASP A 27 -4.45 -1.41 -9.20
C ASP A 27 -5.61 -0.63 -8.58
N VAL A 28 -6.39 0.06 -9.40
CA VAL A 28 -7.55 0.83 -8.95
C VAL A 28 -8.63 -0.09 -8.37
N LEU A 29 -8.89 -1.24 -8.98
CA LEU A 29 -9.87 -2.21 -8.47
C LEU A 29 -9.40 -2.85 -7.15
N ALA A 30 -8.12 -3.24 -7.07
CA ALA A 30 -7.53 -3.77 -5.85
C ALA A 30 -7.58 -2.74 -4.70
N LEU A 31 -7.24 -1.48 -4.97
CA LEU A 31 -7.34 -0.39 -4.01
C LEU A 31 -8.79 -0.22 -3.51
N ARG A 32 -9.76 -0.07 -4.42
CA ARG A 32 -11.19 0.09 -4.06
C ARG A 32 -11.67 -1.04 -3.16
N ARG A 33 -11.17 -2.24 -3.39
CA ARG A 33 -11.53 -3.40 -2.58
C ARG A 33 -10.97 -3.31 -1.16
N VAL A 34 -9.74 -2.81 -0.98
CA VAL A 34 -9.16 -2.53 0.34
C VAL A 34 -9.92 -1.39 1.03
N GLU A 35 -10.25 -0.33 0.31
CA GLU A 35 -11.08 0.78 0.81
C GLU A 35 -12.44 0.30 1.35
N ASP A 36 -13.11 -0.61 0.63
CA ASP A 36 -14.38 -1.19 1.07
C ASP A 36 -14.27 -2.00 2.36
N VAL A 37 -13.15 -2.68 2.59
CA VAL A 37 -12.90 -3.40 3.85
C VAL A 37 -12.70 -2.40 4.99
N LEU A 38 -11.85 -1.38 4.79
CA LEU A 38 -11.58 -0.37 5.82
C LEU A 38 -12.83 0.44 6.17
N ARG A 39 -13.62 0.84 5.17
CA ARG A 39 -14.89 1.55 5.35
C ARG A 39 -15.89 0.73 6.15
N ARG A 40 -16.04 -0.56 5.85
CA ARG A 40 -16.93 -1.46 6.61
C ARG A 40 -16.46 -1.68 8.05
N ALA A 41 -15.15 -1.63 8.28
CA ALA A 41 -14.56 -1.70 9.61
C ALA A 41 -14.58 -0.35 10.37
N GLY A 42 -15.04 0.74 9.74
CA GLY A 42 -15.04 2.09 10.34
C GLY A 42 -13.65 2.68 10.55
N LEU A 43 -12.65 2.22 9.78
CA LEU A 43 -11.26 2.67 9.91
C LEU A 43 -10.99 3.86 9.00
N GLY A 44 -10.46 4.95 9.57
CA GLY A 44 -10.09 6.16 8.82
C GLY A 44 -8.82 5.97 8.01
N TYR A 45 -8.86 6.31 6.73
CA TYR A 45 -7.73 6.18 5.82
C TYR A 45 -7.59 7.37 4.86
N ASP A 46 -6.38 7.56 4.34
CA ASP A 46 -6.08 8.39 3.18
C ASP A 46 -5.48 7.53 2.07
N VAL A 47 -5.53 8.02 0.83
CA VAL A 47 -4.94 7.34 -0.34
C VAL A 47 -3.94 8.27 -1.00
N ALA A 48 -2.71 7.82 -1.14
CA ALA A 48 -1.71 8.51 -1.96
C ALA A 48 -1.82 8.10 -3.44
N TRP A 49 -1.71 9.06 -4.34
CA TRP A 49 -1.76 8.86 -5.79
C TRP A 49 -0.57 9.55 -6.47
N SER A 50 -0.17 8.99 -7.62
CA SER A 50 0.80 9.65 -8.50
C SER A 50 0.23 10.98 -9.01
N PRO A 51 1.00 12.07 -8.97
CA PRO A 51 0.58 13.36 -9.53
C PRO A 51 0.29 13.29 -11.02
N GLY A 52 0.94 12.37 -11.76
CA GLY A 52 0.65 12.15 -13.18
C GLY A 52 -0.72 11.52 -13.43
N PHE A 53 -1.27 10.79 -12.46
CA PHE A 53 -2.57 10.12 -12.60
C PHE A 53 -3.73 10.90 -11.94
N ARG A 54 -3.50 11.47 -10.75
CA ARG A 54 -4.49 12.33 -10.06
C ARG A 54 -3.82 13.57 -9.49
N PRO A 55 -3.72 14.67 -10.25
CA PRO A 55 -3.03 15.89 -9.83
C PRO A 55 -3.59 16.55 -8.56
N ASP A 56 -4.89 16.42 -8.30
CA ASP A 56 -5.56 17.07 -7.16
C ASP A 56 -5.64 16.18 -5.91
N ALA A 57 -5.01 15.00 -5.93
CA ALA A 57 -5.04 14.04 -4.83
C ALA A 57 -3.84 14.22 -3.87
N LEU A 58 -3.86 13.50 -2.74
CA LEU A 58 -2.70 13.43 -1.86
C LEU A 58 -1.56 12.69 -2.58
N HIS A 59 -0.36 13.26 -2.56
CA HIS A 59 0.82 12.62 -3.14
C HIS A 59 1.75 12.10 -2.07
N LEU A 60 2.47 11.02 -2.35
CA LEU A 60 3.45 10.48 -1.41
C LEU A 60 4.44 11.56 -0.98
N ALA A 61 4.97 12.40 -1.87
CA ALA A 61 5.94 13.43 -1.51
C ALA A 61 5.44 14.39 -0.42
N ASP A 62 4.14 14.71 -0.42
CA ASP A 62 3.53 15.72 0.47
C ASP A 62 2.96 15.12 1.77
N VAL A 63 3.01 13.80 1.92
CA VAL A 63 2.56 13.11 3.14
C VAL A 63 3.47 13.44 4.32
N ALA A 64 2.90 13.91 5.41
CA ALA A 64 3.54 13.93 6.74
C ALA A 64 3.45 12.52 7.38
N PRO A 65 4.52 11.72 7.45
CA PRO A 65 4.46 10.32 7.88
C PRO A 65 3.99 10.13 9.32
N GLU A 66 4.28 11.08 10.20
CA GLU A 66 3.91 11.10 11.61
C GLU A 66 2.38 11.13 11.87
N ARG A 67 1.58 11.49 10.85
CA ARG A 67 0.11 11.47 10.94
C ARG A 67 -0.49 10.07 10.89
N TYR A 68 0.32 9.06 10.54
CA TYR A 68 -0.14 7.69 10.31
C TYR A 68 0.54 6.74 11.28
N GLY A 69 -0.24 5.79 11.80
CA GLY A 69 0.30 4.64 12.54
C GLY A 69 0.43 3.39 11.67
N ARG A 70 -0.19 3.37 10.49
CA ARG A 70 -0.26 2.22 9.60
C ARG A 70 -0.05 2.63 8.15
N LEU A 71 0.72 1.82 7.44
CA LEU A 71 0.94 1.94 6.00
C LEU A 71 0.51 0.63 5.34
N VAL A 72 -0.36 0.73 4.33
CA VAL A 72 -0.81 -0.43 3.56
C VAL A 72 -0.40 -0.24 2.10
N PHE A 73 0.47 -1.14 1.61
CA PHE A 73 0.86 -1.20 0.21
C PHE A 73 -0.03 -2.21 -0.52
N VAL A 74 -0.70 -1.76 -1.58
CA VAL A 74 -1.73 -2.53 -2.28
C VAL A 74 -1.26 -2.89 -3.69
N CYS A 75 -1.42 -4.16 -4.04
CA CYS A 75 -1.18 -4.70 -5.38
C CYS A 75 0.27 -4.55 -5.88
N GLY A 76 0.56 -5.22 -6.98
CA GLY A 76 1.84 -5.16 -7.67
C GLY A 76 2.97 -5.91 -6.96
N PRO A 77 4.17 -5.93 -7.57
CA PRO A 77 5.28 -6.70 -7.04
C PRO A 77 6.05 -5.96 -5.95
N LEU A 78 6.54 -6.69 -4.96
CA LEU A 78 7.40 -6.15 -3.91
C LEU A 78 8.86 -6.16 -4.35
N HIS A 79 9.26 -5.15 -5.12
CA HIS A 79 10.66 -4.97 -5.51
C HIS A 79 11.05 -3.49 -5.61
N GLY A 80 12.37 -3.25 -5.57
CA GLY A 80 12.96 -1.98 -5.98
C GLY A 80 13.12 -0.94 -4.86
N PRO A 81 13.96 0.08 -5.12
CA PRO A 81 14.37 1.06 -4.13
C PRO A 81 13.24 1.96 -3.65
N GLN A 82 12.17 2.14 -4.43
CA GLN A 82 11.01 2.95 -4.06
C GLN A 82 10.30 2.39 -2.82
N ILE A 83 10.16 1.06 -2.75
CA ILE A 83 9.55 0.37 -1.59
C ILE A 83 10.49 0.42 -0.39
N GLU A 84 11.80 0.29 -0.60
CA GLU A 84 12.78 0.42 0.49
C GLU A 84 12.81 1.84 1.09
N GLU A 85 12.68 2.87 0.24
CA GLU A 85 12.56 4.26 0.71
C GLU A 85 11.25 4.46 1.47
N LEU A 86 10.16 3.84 1.02
CA LEU A 86 8.90 3.85 1.74
C LEU A 86 9.07 3.23 3.14
N HIS A 87 9.83 2.15 3.28
CA HIS A 87 10.13 1.54 4.58
C HIS A 87 10.90 2.49 5.50
N ARG A 88 11.90 3.20 4.97
CA ARG A 88 12.68 4.18 5.73
C ARG A 88 11.81 5.34 6.21
N ARG A 89 11.00 5.90 5.31
CA ARG A 89 10.17 7.07 5.61
C ARG A 89 9.03 6.77 6.59
N PHE A 90 8.48 5.56 6.56
CA PHE A 90 7.41 5.10 7.44
C PHE A 90 7.92 4.09 8.47
N ALA A 91 9.15 4.27 8.96
CA ALA A 91 9.81 3.32 9.87
C ALA A 91 9.07 3.11 11.20
N HIS A 92 8.31 4.11 11.65
CA HIS A 92 7.47 4.06 12.85
C HIS A 92 6.09 3.39 12.63
N CYS A 93 5.68 3.20 11.37
CA CYS A 93 4.36 2.65 11.05
C CYS A 93 4.34 1.12 11.07
N LEU A 94 3.20 0.55 11.43
CA LEU A 94 2.90 -0.83 11.07
C LEU A 94 2.66 -0.93 9.55
N ARG A 95 3.69 -1.38 8.83
CA ARG A 95 3.70 -1.63 7.38
C ARG A 95 3.12 -3.00 7.02
N ILE A 96 2.12 -3.03 6.14
CA ILE A 96 1.42 -4.22 5.65
C ILE A 96 1.38 -4.19 4.12
N ALA A 97 1.71 -5.28 3.45
CA ALA A 97 1.50 -5.46 2.01
C ALA A 97 0.28 -6.37 1.76
N VAL A 98 -0.58 -6.01 0.81
CA VAL A 98 -1.87 -6.68 0.56
C VAL A 98 -2.07 -6.94 -0.93
N GLY A 99 -2.25 -8.21 -1.29
CA GLY A 99 -2.46 -8.68 -2.66
C GLY A 99 -1.26 -8.48 -3.58
N THR A 100 -0.05 -8.58 -3.04
CA THR A 100 1.19 -8.29 -3.76
C THR A 100 1.87 -9.55 -4.28
N SER A 101 2.63 -9.45 -5.37
CA SER A 101 3.55 -10.50 -5.79
C SER A 101 4.85 -10.41 -4.98
N VAL A 102 5.28 -11.51 -4.38
CA VAL A 102 6.59 -11.64 -3.74
C VAL A 102 7.55 -12.23 -4.76
N ILE A 103 8.64 -11.52 -5.09
CA ILE A 103 9.66 -12.02 -6.03
C ILE A 103 10.80 -12.68 -5.26
N ASP A 104 11.39 -11.95 -4.33
CA ASP A 104 12.42 -12.45 -3.40
C ASP A 104 11.90 -12.32 -1.96
N PRO A 105 11.48 -13.42 -1.32
CA PRO A 105 10.98 -13.40 0.05
C PRO A 105 11.97 -12.84 1.07
N HIS A 106 13.28 -12.89 0.78
CA HIS A 106 14.33 -12.41 1.65
C HIS A 106 14.80 -10.99 1.30
N GLY A 107 14.32 -10.45 0.19
CA GLY A 107 14.69 -9.12 -0.28
C GLY A 107 14.21 -8.00 0.64
N PRO A 108 14.92 -6.85 0.69
CA PRO A 108 14.59 -5.72 1.56
C PRO A 108 13.20 -5.12 1.28
N ALA A 109 12.74 -5.16 0.03
CA ALA A 109 11.41 -4.70 -0.34
C ALA A 109 10.30 -5.51 0.34
N VAL A 110 10.52 -6.80 0.59
CA VAL A 110 9.57 -7.70 1.27
C VAL A 110 9.75 -7.66 2.78
N THR A 111 10.98 -7.80 3.25
CA THR A 111 11.29 -7.93 4.69
C THR A 111 11.08 -6.64 5.49
N GLY A 112 11.01 -5.48 4.83
CA GLY A 112 10.61 -4.23 5.48
C GLY A 112 9.12 -4.18 5.89
N PHE A 113 8.27 -5.04 5.33
CA PHE A 113 6.88 -5.18 5.79
C PHE A 113 6.79 -6.09 7.02
N HIS A 114 5.95 -5.71 7.98
CA HIS A 114 5.69 -6.56 9.15
C HIS A 114 4.74 -7.71 8.83
N ARG A 115 3.89 -7.52 7.82
CA ARG A 115 2.91 -8.48 7.32
C ARG A 115 2.80 -8.37 5.81
N VAL A 116 2.82 -9.51 5.13
CA VAL A 116 2.63 -9.61 3.68
C VAL A 116 1.52 -10.61 3.42
N LEU A 117 0.40 -10.13 2.89
CA LEU A 117 -0.69 -10.95 2.37
C LEU A 117 -0.46 -11.10 0.87
N ALA A 118 0.44 -12.02 0.50
CA ALA A 118 0.87 -12.21 -0.88
C ALA A 118 -0.27 -12.78 -1.74
N ARG A 119 -0.37 -12.30 -2.99
CA ARG A 119 -1.18 -12.94 -4.03
C ARG A 119 -0.46 -14.18 -4.56
N ASP A 120 0.83 -14.08 -4.77
CA ASP A 120 1.71 -15.13 -5.27
C ASP A 120 3.12 -14.95 -4.71
N ALA A 121 3.85 -16.06 -4.56
CA ALA A 121 5.23 -16.09 -4.10
C ALA A 121 5.93 -17.37 -4.61
N PRO A 122 7.28 -17.41 -4.68
CA PRO A 122 8.00 -18.64 -4.97
C PRO A 122 7.58 -19.76 -4.02
N ALA A 123 7.28 -20.93 -4.58
CA ALA A 123 6.84 -22.12 -3.86
C ALA A 123 5.55 -21.96 -3.03
N ALA A 124 4.73 -20.95 -3.30
CA ALA A 124 3.39 -20.79 -2.73
C ALA A 124 2.31 -20.94 -3.81
N GLU A 125 1.18 -21.53 -3.45
CA GLU A 125 0.01 -21.59 -4.34
C GLU A 125 -0.58 -20.17 -4.50
N PRO A 126 -0.76 -19.68 -5.74
CA PRO A 126 -1.35 -18.37 -5.98
C PRO A 126 -2.79 -18.28 -5.48
N VAL A 127 -3.15 -17.16 -4.84
CA VAL A 127 -4.52 -16.85 -4.46
C VAL A 127 -5.17 -15.91 -5.48
N ARG A 128 -6.50 -15.83 -5.44
CA ARG A 128 -7.27 -14.96 -6.33
C ARG A 128 -6.88 -13.50 -6.13
N ASP A 129 -6.74 -12.79 -7.25
CA ASP A 129 -6.37 -11.37 -7.26
C ASP A 129 -7.44 -10.48 -6.60
N LEU A 130 -7.01 -9.43 -5.90
CA LEU A 130 -7.90 -8.47 -5.23
C LEU A 130 -8.83 -7.72 -6.18
N ALA A 131 -8.40 -7.48 -7.42
CA ALA A 131 -9.24 -6.91 -8.46
C ALA A 131 -10.39 -7.84 -8.85
N ALA A 132 -10.26 -9.16 -8.62
CA ALA A 132 -11.31 -10.15 -8.86
C ALA A 132 -12.14 -10.47 -7.60
N ALA A 133 -11.52 -10.54 -6.41
CA ALA A 133 -12.20 -10.67 -5.10
C ALA A 133 -11.23 -10.42 -3.92
N ALA A 134 -11.70 -9.88 -2.79
CA ALA A 134 -10.87 -9.88 -1.56
C ALA A 134 -10.93 -11.22 -0.83
N PRO A 135 -9.85 -11.61 -0.12
CA PRO A 135 -9.90 -12.56 0.98
C PRO A 135 -11.00 -12.16 1.98
N ALA A 136 -11.71 -13.16 2.50
CA ALA A 136 -12.73 -13.00 3.52
C ALA A 136 -12.13 -12.70 4.90
#